data_AF-A0A1E5A225-F1
#
_entry.id   AF-A0A1E5A225-F1
#
_cell.length_a   1.000
_cell.length_b   1.000
_cell.length_c   1.000
_cell.angle_alpha   90.00
_cell.angle_beta   90.00
_cell.angle_gamma   90.00
#
_symmetry.space_group_name_H-M   'P 1'
#
loop_
_entity.id
_entity.type
_entity.pdbx_description
1 polymer ?
#
loop_
_entity_poly.entity_id
_entity_poly.type
_entity_poly.pdbx_seq_one_letter_code
_entity_poly.pdbx_strand_id
1 'polypeptide(L)'
;MNYRIRNAVVEDMGQVLDLIKELAVFEKEPENIVEITEEDLIREGFCEHPLFTCFVAETEKGIEGMALVYYRFSTWKGKTIHLEDLIVKESMRGVGIGKALYTRVMQYAKEKKVKRVEWNVLDWNTNAVDFYIKTGAKILEGWQVVQMDEESMNTFLSKN
;
A
#
# COMPACT_ATOMS: atom_id res chain seq x y z
N MET A 1 0.05 5.62 -24.03
CA MET A 1 -0.15 6.61 -22.94
C MET A 1 1.13 6.67 -22.15
N ASN A 2 1.65 7.87 -21.90
CA ASN A 2 2.94 8.04 -21.21
C ASN A 2 2.68 8.21 -19.70
N TYR A 3 3.38 7.42 -18.89
CA TYR A 3 3.43 7.58 -17.44
C TYR A 3 4.85 7.33 -16.96
N ARG A 4 5.19 7.89 -15.80
CA ARG A 4 6.49 7.68 -15.14
C ARG A 4 6.26 7.15 -13.73
N ILE A 5 6.95 6.07 -13.37
CA ILE A 5 7.03 5.61 -11.99
C ILE A 5 8.19 6.31 -11.29
N ARG A 6 7.91 6.99 -10.18
CA ARG A 6 8.91 7.69 -9.37
C ARG A 6 8.60 7.58 -7.88
N ASN A 7 9.55 7.96 -7.03
CA ASN A 7 9.24 8.18 -5.61
C ASN A 7 8.28 9.38 -5.50
N ALA A 8 7.36 9.30 -4.55
CA ALA A 8 6.52 10.43 -4.19
C ALA A 8 7.35 11.57 -3.58
N VAL A 9 6.90 12.79 -3.76
CA VAL A 9 7.36 14.01 -3.10
C VAL A 9 6.24 14.57 -2.23
N VAL A 10 6.56 15.56 -1.39
CA VAL A 10 5.61 16.17 -0.44
C VAL A 10 4.36 16.67 -1.17
N GLU A 11 4.54 17.27 -2.34
CA GLU A 11 3.50 17.85 -3.18
C GLU A 11 2.53 16.82 -3.77
N ASP A 12 2.88 15.52 -3.73
CA ASP A 12 1.98 14.47 -4.21
C ASP A 12 0.96 14.03 -3.15
N MET A 13 1.13 14.39 -1.87
CA MET A 13 0.40 13.75 -0.76
C MET A 13 -1.10 14.01 -0.78
N GLY A 14 -1.56 15.19 -1.23
CA GLY A 14 -2.98 15.41 -1.46
C GLY A 14 -3.59 14.41 -2.46
N GLN A 15 -2.93 14.18 -3.60
CA GLN A 15 -3.41 13.21 -4.60
C GLN A 15 -3.22 11.75 -4.15
N VAL A 16 -2.23 11.46 -3.31
CA VAL A 16 -2.07 10.15 -2.68
C VAL A 16 -3.21 9.90 -1.68
N LEU A 17 -3.61 10.90 -0.90
CA LEU A 17 -4.77 10.77 0.00
C LEU A 17 -6.06 10.52 -0.78
N ASP A 18 -6.27 11.22 -1.90
CA ASP A 18 -7.42 10.96 -2.79
C ASP A 18 -7.43 9.52 -3.31
N LEU A 19 -6.26 8.97 -3.64
CA LEU A 19 -6.12 7.57 -4.06
C LEU A 19 -6.39 6.56 -2.94
N ILE A 20 -5.99 6.86 -1.70
CA ILE A 20 -6.30 6.04 -0.52
C ILE A 20 -7.82 6.00 -0.29
N LYS A 21 -8.48 7.16 -0.40
CA LYS A 21 -9.94 7.27 -0.32
C LYS A 21 -10.65 6.51 -1.44
N GLU A 22 -10.16 6.61 -2.67
CA GLU A 22 -10.67 5.82 -3.80
C GLU A 22 -10.48 4.31 -3.57
N LEU A 23 -9.34 3.91 -3.00
CA LEU A 23 -9.09 2.52 -2.62
C LEU A 23 -10.09 2.03 -1.57
N ALA A 24 -10.33 2.79 -0.50
CA ALA A 24 -11.32 2.41 0.52
C ALA A 24 -12.72 2.17 -0.08
N VAL A 25 -13.17 3.08 -0.95
CA VAL A 25 -14.45 2.92 -1.68
C VAL A 25 -14.45 1.68 -2.56
N PHE A 26 -13.35 1.42 -3.29
CA PHE A 26 -13.20 0.20 -4.08
C PHE A 26 -13.24 -1.06 -3.21
N GLU A 27 -12.68 -0.98 -2.00
CA GLU A 27 -12.65 -2.06 -1.01
C GLU A 27 -14.02 -2.33 -0.36
N LYS A 28 -15.05 -1.56 -0.73
CA LYS A 28 -16.41 -1.55 -0.18
C LYS A 28 -16.48 -1.02 1.25
N GLU A 29 -15.47 -0.27 1.65
CA GLU A 29 -15.48 0.51 2.89
C GLU A 29 -15.94 1.95 2.59
N PRO A 30 -16.54 2.64 3.57
CA PRO A 30 -16.95 4.02 3.38
C PRO A 30 -15.73 4.95 3.45
N GLU A 31 -15.74 6.05 2.70
CA GLU A 31 -14.58 6.97 2.62
C GLU A 31 -14.15 7.51 3.99
N ASN A 32 -15.10 7.70 4.91
CA ASN A 32 -14.83 8.23 6.25
C ASN A 32 -14.08 7.27 7.17
N ILE A 33 -13.79 6.03 6.72
CA ILE A 33 -12.85 5.14 7.42
C ILE A 33 -11.40 5.64 7.31
N VAL A 34 -11.10 6.46 6.29
CA VAL A 34 -9.77 7.06 6.11
C VAL A 34 -9.66 8.26 7.05
N GLU A 35 -9.16 8.00 8.27
CA GLU A 35 -9.00 9.02 9.32
C GLU A 35 -7.74 9.89 9.14
N ILE A 36 -6.73 9.40 8.41
CA ILE A 36 -5.49 10.14 8.18
C ILE A 36 -5.70 11.34 7.24
N THR A 37 -4.88 12.37 7.42
CA THR A 37 -4.88 13.61 6.65
C THR A 37 -3.66 13.72 5.73
N GLU A 38 -3.66 14.70 4.82
CA GLU A 38 -2.50 15.03 4.01
C GLU A 38 -1.31 15.43 4.90
N GLU A 39 -1.58 16.19 5.96
CA GLU A 39 -0.58 16.58 6.95
C GLU A 39 0.04 15.39 7.67
N ASP A 40 -0.74 14.34 7.96
CA ASP A 40 -0.22 13.10 8.55
C ASP A 40 0.73 12.39 7.57
N LEU A 41 0.33 12.25 6.31
CA LEU A 41 1.18 11.66 5.26
C LEU A 41 2.49 12.44 5.08
N ILE A 42 2.43 13.78 5.08
CA ILE A 42 3.62 14.62 4.97
C ILE A 42 4.52 14.43 6.21
N ARG A 43 3.94 14.53 7.41
CA ARG A 43 4.66 14.42 8.68
C ARG A 43 5.36 13.07 8.83
N GLU A 44 4.69 11.99 8.44
CA GLU A 44 5.16 10.62 8.68
C GLU A 44 5.96 10.04 7.51
N GLY A 45 5.72 10.51 6.28
CA GLY A 45 6.39 10.05 5.08
C GLY A 45 7.68 10.81 4.73
N PHE A 46 7.89 12.02 5.26
CA PHE A 46 8.99 12.91 4.86
C PHE A 46 9.82 13.45 6.04
N CYS A 47 9.80 12.77 7.19
CA CYS A 47 10.64 13.10 8.35
C CYS A 47 12.03 12.42 8.29
N GLU A 48 12.84 12.60 9.34
CA GLU A 48 14.18 11.97 9.43
C GLU A 48 14.12 10.43 9.40
N HIS A 49 13.03 9.86 9.92
CA HIS A 49 12.78 8.42 9.96
C HIS A 49 11.39 8.10 9.40
N PRO A 50 11.20 8.15 8.06
CA PRO A 50 9.90 7.94 7.45
C PRO A 50 9.28 6.59 7.83
N LEU A 51 7.99 6.60 8.16
CA LEU A 51 7.24 5.38 8.46
C LEU A 51 6.99 4.54 7.19
N PHE A 52 6.87 5.20 6.04
CA PHE A 52 6.61 4.55 4.76
C PHE A 52 7.45 5.13 3.62
N THR A 53 7.45 4.44 2.49
CA THR A 53 7.93 4.90 1.19
C THR A 53 6.77 4.78 0.21
N CYS A 54 6.48 5.85 -0.54
CA CYS A 54 5.44 5.84 -1.55
C CYS A 54 6.05 5.97 -2.95
N PHE A 55 5.57 5.15 -3.89
CA PHE A 55 5.85 5.28 -5.32
C PHE A 55 4.58 5.74 -6.03
N VAL A 56 4.72 6.65 -6.97
CA VAL A 56 3.60 7.22 -7.73
C VAL A 56 3.76 6.99 -9.22
N ALA A 57 2.62 6.83 -9.90
CA ALA A 57 2.51 6.85 -11.34
C ALA A 57 2.05 8.22 -11.80
N GLU A 58 2.98 9.01 -12.29
CA GLU A 58 2.76 10.37 -12.76
C GLU A 58 2.43 10.38 -14.26
N THR A 59 1.43 11.18 -14.62
CA THR A 59 1.06 11.52 -16.00
C THR A 59 0.95 13.03 -16.15
N GLU A 60 0.64 13.52 -17.36
CA GLU A 60 0.35 14.94 -17.60
C GLU A 60 -0.85 15.47 -16.79
N LYS A 61 -1.72 14.57 -16.31
CA LYS A 61 -2.91 14.91 -15.50
C LYS A 61 -2.65 14.92 -13.99
N GLY A 62 -1.46 14.49 -13.56
CA GLY A 62 -1.11 14.34 -12.14
C GLY A 62 -0.82 12.88 -11.76
N ILE A 63 -1.09 12.55 -10.50
CA ILE A 63 -0.87 11.22 -9.94
C ILE A 63 -2.08 10.33 -10.20
N GLU A 64 -1.85 9.25 -10.94
CA GLU A 64 -2.89 8.33 -11.44
C GLU A 64 -2.83 6.94 -10.78
N GLY A 65 -1.88 6.73 -9.89
CA GLY A 65 -1.75 5.52 -9.08
C GLY A 65 -0.61 5.61 -8.10
N MET A 66 -0.66 4.80 -7.06
CA MET A 66 0.35 4.77 -6.02
C MET A 66 0.60 3.36 -5.49
N ALA A 67 1.76 3.17 -4.90
CA ALA A 67 2.10 2.01 -4.09
C ALA A 67 2.82 2.46 -2.82
N LEU A 68 2.24 2.17 -1.66
CA LEU A 68 2.78 2.55 -0.35
C LEU A 68 3.35 1.31 0.35
N VAL A 69 4.59 1.41 0.82
CA VAL A 69 5.30 0.30 1.46
C VAL A 69 6.01 0.75 2.73
N TYR A 70 6.18 -0.17 3.68
CA TYR A 70 7.00 0.06 4.87
C TYR A 70 7.78 -1.19 5.27
N TYR A 71 8.72 -1.04 6.21
CA TYR A 71 9.46 -2.19 6.72
C TYR A 71 8.66 -2.96 7.77
N ARG A 72 8.75 -4.29 7.69
CA ARG A 72 8.30 -5.20 8.73
C ARG A 72 9.48 -6.07 9.18
N PHE A 73 9.32 -6.72 10.33
CA PHE A 73 10.26 -7.72 10.80
C PHE A 73 9.59 -9.10 10.88
N SER A 74 10.29 -10.10 10.35
CA SER A 74 9.90 -11.50 10.40
C SER A 74 10.92 -12.27 11.22
N THR A 75 10.46 -13.01 12.23
CA THR A 75 11.33 -13.91 13.01
C THR A 75 11.96 -15.01 12.16
N TRP A 76 11.48 -15.25 10.94
CA TRP A 76 12.03 -16.25 10.00
C TRP A 76 12.88 -15.65 8.89
N LYS A 77 12.64 -14.39 8.52
CA LYS A 77 13.27 -13.76 7.34
C LYS A 77 14.09 -12.51 7.67
N GLY A 78 14.07 -12.06 8.92
CA GLY A 78 14.63 -10.79 9.34
C GLY A 78 13.83 -9.63 8.77
N LYS A 79 14.52 -8.63 8.25
CA LYS A 79 13.90 -7.46 7.60
C LYS A 79 13.10 -7.85 6.37
N THR A 80 11.83 -7.44 6.32
CA THR A 80 10.89 -7.63 5.21
C THR A 80 10.26 -6.30 4.83
N ILE A 81 9.48 -6.28 3.74
CA ILE A 81 8.68 -5.12 3.34
C ILE A 81 7.21 -5.53 3.36
N HIS A 82 6.35 -4.67 3.90
CA HIS A 82 4.92 -4.74 3.71
C HIS A 82 4.53 -3.81 2.55
N LEU A 83 3.73 -4.31 1.62
CA LEU A 83 3.02 -3.47 0.65
C LEU A 83 1.63 -3.22 1.24
N GLU A 84 1.41 -2.00 1.70
CA GLU A 84 0.15 -1.60 2.33
C GLU A 84 -0.91 -1.43 1.25
N ASP A 85 -0.69 -0.43 0.38
CA ASP A 85 -1.62 -0.07 -0.67
C ASP A 85 -0.99 -0.20 -2.05
N LEU A 86 -1.79 -0.67 -3.00
CA LEU A 86 -1.50 -0.61 -4.44
C LEU A 86 -2.79 -0.26 -5.18
N ILE A 87 -2.90 0.98 -5.66
CA ILE A 87 -4.09 1.48 -6.34
C ILE A 87 -3.72 2.23 -7.61
N VAL A 88 -4.61 2.13 -8.59
CA VAL A 88 -4.60 2.92 -9.83
C VAL A 88 -5.99 3.48 -10.00
N LYS A 89 -6.10 4.78 -10.31
CA LYS A 89 -7.38 5.43 -10.57
C LYS A 89 -8.19 4.59 -11.53
N GLU A 90 -9.49 4.47 -11.29
CA GLU A 90 -10.38 3.62 -12.08
C GLU A 90 -10.26 3.88 -13.59
N SER A 91 -10.23 5.16 -13.98
CA SER A 91 -10.10 5.61 -15.37
C SER A 91 -8.77 5.20 -16.05
N MET A 92 -7.80 4.74 -15.26
CA MET A 92 -6.44 4.41 -15.65
C MET A 92 -6.11 2.92 -15.45
N ARG A 93 -7.11 2.09 -15.17
CA ARG A 93 -6.94 0.64 -15.07
C ARG A 93 -6.76 0.01 -16.46
N GLY A 94 -6.07 -1.14 -16.51
CA GLY A 94 -5.85 -1.89 -17.76
C GLY A 94 -4.72 -1.38 -18.67
N VAL A 95 -4.12 -0.21 -18.40
CA VAL A 95 -3.01 0.34 -19.23
C VAL A 95 -1.61 -0.02 -18.73
N GLY A 96 -1.49 -0.88 -17.71
CA GLY A 96 -0.21 -1.41 -17.23
C GLY A 96 0.43 -0.70 -16.03
N ILE A 97 -0.18 0.39 -15.53
CA ILE A 97 0.33 1.16 -14.38
C ILE A 97 0.48 0.28 -13.12
N GLY A 98 -0.54 -0.50 -12.78
CA GLY A 98 -0.49 -1.34 -11.57
C GLY A 98 0.66 -2.35 -11.59
N LYS A 99 0.93 -2.95 -12.76
CA LYS A 99 2.09 -3.82 -12.95
C LYS A 99 3.41 -3.06 -12.83
N ALA A 100 3.49 -1.83 -13.32
CA ALA A 100 4.69 -1.01 -13.24
C ALA A 100 4.98 -0.57 -11.78
N LEU A 101 3.96 -0.15 -11.03
CA LEU A 101 4.07 0.15 -9.60
C LEU A 101 4.50 -1.09 -8.80
N TYR A 102 3.82 -2.23 -9.01
CA TYR A 102 4.19 -3.50 -8.39
C TYR A 102 5.64 -3.90 -8.69
N THR A 103 6.08 -3.72 -9.95
CA THR A 103 7.46 -3.99 -10.36
C THR A 103 8.45 -3.08 -9.61
N ARG A 104 8.13 -1.80 -9.45
CA ARG A 104 8.96 -0.85 -8.69
C ARG A 104 9.09 -1.26 -7.22
N VAL A 105 8.02 -1.76 -6.60
CA VAL A 105 8.06 -2.32 -5.24
C VAL A 105 9.00 -3.52 -5.15
N MET A 106 8.93 -4.45 -6.11
CA MET A 106 9.84 -5.61 -6.14
C MET A 106 11.31 -5.21 -6.36
N GLN A 107 11.57 -4.20 -7.20
CA GLN A 107 12.90 -3.62 -7.37
C GLN A 107 13.41 -3.00 -6.07
N TYR A 108 12.57 -2.21 -5.39
CA TYR A 108 12.88 -1.62 -4.10
C TYR A 108 13.21 -2.70 -3.05
N ALA A 109 12.42 -3.77 -2.98
CA ALA A 109 12.69 -4.90 -2.09
C ALA A 109 14.07 -5.54 -2.36
N LYS A 110 14.42 -5.71 -3.63
CA LYS A 110 15.74 -6.21 -4.03
C LYS A 110 16.87 -5.24 -3.66
N GLU A 111 16.69 -3.94 -3.89
CA GLU A 111 17.63 -2.88 -3.49
C GLU A 111 17.88 -2.89 -1.97
N LYS A 112 16.82 -3.09 -1.18
CA LYS A 112 16.89 -3.19 0.28
C LYS A 112 17.35 -4.55 0.79
N LYS A 113 17.65 -5.49 -0.10
CA LYS A 113 18.14 -6.86 0.21
C LYS A 113 17.23 -7.60 1.18
N VAL A 114 15.91 -7.32 1.16
CA VAL A 114 14.95 -8.07 1.98
C VAL A 114 14.66 -9.42 1.33
N LYS A 115 14.28 -10.40 2.15
CA LYS A 115 14.03 -11.77 1.69
C LYS A 115 12.56 -12.04 1.37
N ARG A 116 11.67 -11.09 1.69
CA ARG A 116 10.21 -11.25 1.52
C ARG A 116 9.51 -9.89 1.45
N VAL A 117 8.52 -9.81 0.57
CA VAL A 117 7.48 -8.78 0.52
C VAL A 117 6.16 -9.45 0.88
N GLU A 118 5.31 -8.77 1.65
CA GLU A 118 4.07 -9.30 2.22
C GLU A 118 2.97 -8.26 2.08
N TRP A 119 1.74 -8.67 1.83
CA TRP A 119 0.56 -7.78 1.75
C TRP A 119 -0.71 -8.60 1.95
N ASN A 120 -1.82 -7.90 2.18
CA ASN A 120 -3.15 -8.49 2.21
C ASN A 120 -3.85 -8.27 0.86
N VAL A 121 -4.80 -9.14 0.53
CA VAL A 121 -5.67 -8.99 -0.62
C VAL A 121 -7.06 -9.46 -0.24
N LEU A 122 -8.07 -8.69 -0.60
CA LEU A 122 -9.47 -9.05 -0.37
C LEU A 122 -9.84 -10.26 -1.24
N ASP A 123 -10.48 -11.25 -0.62
CA ASP A 123 -10.83 -12.54 -1.24
C ASP A 123 -11.73 -12.39 -2.48
N TRP A 124 -12.62 -11.41 -2.47
CA TRP A 124 -13.52 -11.11 -3.58
C TRP A 124 -12.82 -10.41 -4.74
N ASN A 125 -11.63 -9.83 -4.54
CA ASN A 125 -10.86 -9.18 -5.60
C ASN A 125 -10.05 -10.21 -6.40
N THR A 126 -10.78 -11.09 -7.08
CA THR A 126 -10.22 -12.23 -7.84
C THR A 126 -9.22 -11.78 -8.90
N ASN A 127 -9.41 -10.60 -9.50
CA ASN A 127 -8.46 -10.02 -10.45
C ASN A 127 -7.08 -9.74 -9.81
N ALA A 128 -7.06 -9.16 -8.60
CA ALA A 128 -5.81 -8.90 -7.89
C ALA A 128 -5.17 -10.21 -7.40
N VAL A 129 -5.98 -11.14 -6.87
CA VAL A 129 -5.52 -12.48 -6.46
C VAL A 129 -4.84 -13.21 -7.62
N ASP A 130 -5.50 -13.27 -8.78
CA ASP A 130 -4.96 -13.89 -9.99
C ASP A 130 -3.68 -13.21 -10.46
N PHE A 131 -3.65 -11.88 -10.43
CA PHE A 131 -2.46 -11.10 -10.77
C PHE A 131 -1.27 -11.48 -9.87
N TYR A 132 -1.47 -11.51 -8.55
CA TYR A 132 -0.43 -11.84 -7.59
C TYR A 132 0.07 -13.28 -7.73
N ILE A 133 -0.83 -14.25 -7.92
CA ILE A 133 -0.43 -15.64 -8.14
C ILE A 133 0.38 -15.78 -9.43
N LYS A 134 -0.07 -15.14 -10.53
CA LYS A 134 0.65 -15.16 -11.82
C LYS A 134 2.03 -14.52 -11.75
N THR A 135 2.28 -13.59 -10.82
CA THR A 135 3.60 -12.97 -10.62
C THR A 135 4.46 -13.70 -9.60
N GLY A 136 4.00 -14.83 -9.05
CA GLY A 136 4.77 -15.71 -8.17
C GLY A 136 4.51 -15.51 -6.67
N ALA A 137 3.52 -14.70 -6.29
CA ALA A 137 3.05 -14.63 -4.91
C ALA A 137 2.32 -15.92 -4.52
N LYS A 138 2.26 -16.19 -3.22
CA LYS A 138 1.52 -17.32 -2.65
C LYS A 138 0.51 -16.78 -1.65
N ILE A 139 -0.74 -17.22 -1.77
CA ILE A 139 -1.77 -16.99 -0.75
C ILE A 139 -1.50 -17.93 0.43
N LEU A 140 -1.53 -17.42 1.65
CA LEU A 140 -1.31 -18.20 2.87
C LEU A 140 -2.65 -18.67 3.43
N GLU A 141 -3.14 -19.80 2.90
CA GLU A 141 -4.39 -20.41 3.38
C GLU A 141 -4.30 -20.77 4.88
N GLY A 142 -5.39 -20.52 5.61
CA GLY A 142 -5.49 -20.77 7.05
C GLY A 142 -4.90 -19.67 7.96
N TRP A 143 -4.28 -18.64 7.39
CA TRP A 143 -3.87 -17.45 8.13
C TRP A 143 -4.96 -16.39 8.08
N GLN A 144 -5.25 -15.77 9.23
CA GLN A 144 -6.23 -14.68 9.34
C GLN A 144 -5.53 -13.37 9.71
N VAL A 145 -6.03 -12.26 9.16
CA VAL A 145 -5.67 -10.93 9.63
C VAL A 145 -6.44 -10.66 10.91
N VAL A 146 -5.74 -10.19 11.95
CA VAL A 146 -6.32 -9.85 13.25
C VAL A 146 -5.91 -8.44 13.60
N GLN A 147 -6.86 -7.61 14.01
CA GLN A 147 -6.63 -6.23 14.45
C GLN A 147 -7.42 -5.96 15.74
N MET A 148 -6.90 -5.03 16.54
CA MET A 148 -7.62 -4.40 17.65
C MET A 148 -7.52 -2.90 17.44
N ASP A 149 -8.66 -2.23 17.43
CA ASP A 149 -8.73 -0.76 17.40
C ASP A 149 -8.38 -0.16 18.77
N GLU A 150 -8.33 1.17 18.83
CA GLU A 150 -8.00 1.91 20.06
C GLU A 150 -8.94 1.57 21.23
N GLU A 151 -10.24 1.51 20.97
CA GLU A 151 -11.25 1.18 21.98
C GLU A 151 -11.05 -0.23 22.54
N SER A 152 -10.82 -1.21 21.66
CA SER A 152 -10.60 -2.61 22.03
C SER A 152 -9.31 -2.77 22.83
N MET A 153 -8.23 -2.06 22.46
CA MET A 153 -6.98 -2.06 23.21
C MET A 153 -7.18 -1.49 24.63
N ASN A 154 -7.83 -0.33 24.75
CA ASN A 154 -8.10 0.30 26.04
C ASN A 154 -8.99 -0.59 26.93
N THR A 155 -10.01 -1.21 26.33
CA THR A 155 -10.89 -2.17 27.01
C THR A 155 -10.12 -3.38 27.52
N PHE A 156 -9.17 -3.92 26.76
CA PHE A 156 -8.36 -5.04 27.22
C PHE A 156 -7.45 -4.66 28.39
N LEU A 157 -6.78 -3.50 28.31
CA LEU A 157 -5.88 -3.00 29.34
C LEU A 157 -6.60 -2.65 30.64
N SER A 158 -7.83 -2.11 30.59
CA SER A 158 -8.60 -1.81 31.81
C SER A 158 -9.05 -3.05 32.59
N LYS A 159 -9.04 -4.24 31.95
CA LYS A 159 -9.47 -5.50 32.56
C LYS A 159 -8.31 -6.36 33.09
N ASN A 160 -7.05 -5.96 32.87
CA ASN A 160 -5.84 -6.72 33.23
C ASN A 160 -4.81 -5.82 33.93
#